data_AF-A0A1J4Z2J8-F1
#
_entry.id   AF-A0A1J4Z2J8-F1
#
_cell.length_a   1.000
_cell.length_b   1.000
_cell.length_c   1.000
_cell.angle_alpha   90.00
_cell.angle_beta   90.00
_cell.angle_gamma   90.00
#
_symmetry.space_group_name_H-M   'P 1'
#
loop_
_entity.id
_entity.type
_entity.pdbx_description
1 polymer ?
#
loop_
_entity_poly.entity_id
_entity_poly.type
_entity_poly.pdbx_seq_one_letter_code
_entity_poly.pdbx_strand_id
1 'polypeptide(L)'
;MESRCGVIRDAEGEILEVVVVSHDISKRKQVEMEIRNLAFYDTLTQLPNRRLLEDRLSQAMLASKRNGSFGAVLFLDLNNFKPLNDTYGHGMGDALLVELAQRLSHCVRKVDTVARYGGDEFVAVLSELGEKRVNAAQEALGIAEKMQAALAVIYTLQYTNDEGEKVAVAHHCGASIGCILFTGREASQELLLKWADMAMYHAKKNGGQKICFPENCEDVTQSGQFSVPVFH
;
A
#
# COMPACT_ATOMS: atom_id res chain seq x y z
N MET A 1 -24.97 -20.07 4.37
CA MET A 1 -25.72 -21.17 4.99
C MET A 1 -24.73 -22.16 5.59
N GLU A 2 -24.93 -22.55 6.85
CA GLU A 2 -24.21 -23.66 7.46
C GLU A 2 -25.25 -24.70 7.85
N SER A 3 -25.11 -25.92 7.32
CA SER A 3 -26.10 -26.97 7.51
C SER A 3 -25.45 -28.15 8.21
N ARG A 4 -26.14 -28.67 9.23
CA ARG A 4 -25.80 -29.91 9.90
C ARG A 4 -26.90 -30.92 9.63
N CYS A 5 -26.49 -32.15 9.36
CA CYS A 5 -27.38 -33.26 9.07
C CYS A 5 -27.22 -34.32 10.17
N GLY A 6 -28.35 -34.76 10.73
CA GLY A 6 -28.44 -35.90 11.62
C GLY A 6 -29.37 -36.95 11.02
N VAL A 7 -29.08 -38.22 11.30
CA VAL A 7 -29.88 -39.34 10.84
C VAL A 7 -30.45 -40.05 12.06
N ILE A 8 -31.77 -40.22 12.09
CA ILE A 8 -32.48 -40.98 13.10
C ILE A 8 -32.67 -42.39 12.57
N ARG A 9 -32.26 -43.40 13.35
CA ARG A 9 -32.31 -44.82 12.99
C ARG A 9 -33.22 -45.58 13.94
N ASP A 10 -33.81 -46.69 13.48
CA ASP A 10 -34.56 -47.62 14.33
C ASP A 10 -33.63 -48.54 15.15
N ALA A 11 -34.22 -49.49 15.88
CA ALA A 11 -33.50 -50.44 16.73
C ALA A 11 -32.66 -51.45 15.93
N GLU A 12 -33.05 -51.68 14.67
CA GLU A 12 -32.39 -52.56 13.70
C GLU A 12 -31.29 -51.83 12.91
N GLY A 13 -31.19 -50.50 13.05
CA GLY A 13 -30.15 -49.66 12.44
C GLY A 13 -30.55 -49.04 11.10
N GLU A 14 -31.78 -49.27 10.64
CA GLU A 14 -32.33 -48.71 9.41
C GLU A 14 -32.69 -47.24 9.59
N ILE A 15 -32.56 -46.46 8.51
CA ILE A 15 -32.77 -45.02 8.55
C ILE A 15 -34.27 -44.72 8.56
N LEU A 16 -34.75 -44.10 9.64
CA LEU A 16 -36.13 -43.63 9.76
C LEU A 16 -36.31 -42.22 9.23
N GLU A 17 -35.40 -41.30 9.58
CA GLU A 17 -35.56 -39.88 9.26
C GLU A 17 -34.20 -39.18 9.10
N VAL A 18 -34.18 -38.16 8.24
CA VAL A 18 -33.02 -37.28 8.06
C VAL A 18 -33.42 -35.88 8.49
N VAL A 19 -32.78 -35.38 9.54
CA VAL A 19 -33.02 -34.04 10.05
C VAL A 19 -31.89 -33.13 9.57
N VAL A 20 -32.26 -32.08 8.83
CA VAL A 20 -31.32 -31.05 8.37
C VAL A 20 -31.63 -29.75 9.08
N VAL A 21 -30.68 -29.28 9.90
CA VAL A 21 -30.75 -27.96 10.52
C VAL A 21 -29.84 -27.03 9.75
N SER A 22 -30.41 -25.98 9.16
CA SER A 22 -29.65 -24.99 8.40
C SER A 22 -29.73 -23.63 9.07
N HIS A 23 -28.58 -23.03 9.35
CA HIS A 23 -28.47 -21.68 9.87
C HIS A 23 -28.07 -20.71 8.77
N ASP A 24 -28.82 -19.62 8.64
CA ASP A 24 -28.37 -18.49 7.85
C ASP A 24 -27.28 -17.74 8.62
N ILE A 25 -26.06 -17.85 8.11
CA ILE A 25 -24.87 -17.20 8.66
C ILE A 25 -24.44 -15.98 7.85
N SER A 26 -25.26 -15.54 6.89
CA SER A 26 -24.92 -14.46 5.96
C SER A 26 -24.64 -13.16 6.71
N LYS A 27 -25.53 -12.78 7.63
CA LYS A 27 -25.36 -11.58 8.47
C LYS A 27 -24.11 -11.66 9.36
N ARG A 28 -23.81 -12.83 9.95
CA ARG A 28 -22.61 -13.04 10.77
C ARG A 28 -21.34 -12.87 9.94
N LYS A 29 -21.28 -13.51 8.76
CA LYS A 29 -20.14 -13.42 7.84
C LYS A 29 -19.94 -12.00 7.30
N GLN A 30 -21.01 -11.27 7.05
CA GLN A 30 -20.95 -9.89 6.58
C GLN A 30 -20.37 -8.96 7.65
N VAL A 31 -20.86 -9.07 8.89
CA VAL A 31 -20.31 -8.31 10.03
C VAL A 31 -18.83 -8.66 10.28
N GLU A 32 -18.47 -9.94 10.20
CA GLU A 32 -17.08 -10.38 10.36
C GLU A 32 -16.17 -9.81 9.26
N MET A 33 -16.66 -9.77 8.02
CA MET A 33 -15.94 -9.16 6.90
C MET A 33 -15.80 -7.65 7.06
N GLU A 34 -16.85 -6.96 7.51
CA GLU A 34 -16.81 -5.52 7.80
C GLU A 34 -15.81 -5.20 8.91
N ILE A 35 -15.82 -5.96 10.02
CA ILE A 35 -14.85 -5.82 11.11
C ILE A 35 -13.43 -6.03 10.59
N ARG A 36 -13.21 -7.07 9.77
CA ARG A 36 -11.91 -7.35 9.18
C ARG A 36 -11.45 -6.21 8.25
N ASN A 37 -12.36 -5.68 7.43
CA ASN A 37 -12.05 -4.58 6.53
C ASN A 37 -11.65 -3.33 7.33
N LEU A 38 -12.40 -2.98 8.37
CA LEU A 38 -12.08 -1.85 9.26
C LEU A 38 -10.74 -2.02 9.99
N ALA A 39 -10.33 -3.26 10.27
CA ALA A 39 -9.07 -3.52 10.96
C ALA A 39 -7.83 -3.40 10.05
N PHE A 40 -7.97 -3.66 8.75
CA PHE A 40 -6.83 -3.86 7.85
C PHE A 40 -6.81 -2.94 6.61
N TYR A 41 -7.88 -2.22 6.34
CA TYR A 41 -7.99 -1.36 5.17
C TYR A 41 -8.33 0.07 5.58
N ASP A 42 -7.83 1.03 4.80
CA ASP A 42 -8.19 2.43 4.90
C ASP A 42 -9.60 2.64 4.38
N THR A 43 -10.43 3.32 5.18
CA THR A 43 -11.85 3.48 4.88
C THR A 43 -12.11 4.37 3.67
N LEU A 44 -11.20 5.31 3.38
CA LEU A 44 -11.32 6.21 2.24
C LEU A 44 -10.85 5.52 0.95
N THR A 45 -9.60 5.07 0.92
CA THR A 45 -8.94 4.58 -0.30
C THR A 45 -9.16 3.10 -0.57
N GLN A 46 -9.64 2.34 0.42
CA GLN A 46 -9.77 0.88 0.38
C GLN A 46 -8.44 0.14 0.16
N LEU A 47 -7.31 0.85 0.26
CA LEU A 47 -5.99 0.24 0.32
C LEU A 47 -5.74 -0.39 1.68
N PRO A 48 -4.83 -1.37 1.77
CA PRO A 48 -4.19 -1.73 3.02
C PRO A 48 -3.85 -0.51 3.89
N ASN A 49 -4.19 -0.58 5.17
CA ASN A 49 -3.76 0.41 6.14
C ASN A 49 -2.34 0.08 6.64
N ARG A 50 -1.80 0.95 7.50
CA ARG A 50 -0.48 0.76 8.12
C ARG A 50 -0.29 -0.62 8.78
N ARG A 51 -1.31 -1.13 9.47
CA ARG A 51 -1.23 -2.44 10.15
C ARG A 51 -1.09 -3.59 9.14
N LEU A 52 -1.87 -3.57 8.06
CA LEU A 52 -1.75 -4.59 7.01
C LEU A 52 -0.43 -4.45 6.24
N LEU A 53 0.04 -3.22 6.01
CA LEU A 53 1.35 -2.98 5.39
C LEU A 53 2.48 -3.63 6.19
N GLU A 54 2.53 -3.42 7.51
CA GLU A 54 3.56 -3.99 8.38
C GLU A 54 3.56 -5.53 8.34
N ASP A 55 2.37 -6.15 8.33
CA ASP A 55 2.23 -7.61 8.13
C ASP A 55 2.76 -8.06 6.75
N ARG A 56 2.41 -7.35 5.67
CA ARG A 56 2.88 -7.66 4.32
C ARG A 56 4.38 -7.47 4.16
N LEU A 57 4.95 -6.43 4.76
CA LEU A 57 6.39 -6.22 4.79
C LEU A 57 7.09 -7.35 5.55
N SER A 58 6.54 -7.78 6.69
CA SER A 58 7.03 -8.95 7.42
C SER A 58 7.08 -10.20 6.56
N GLN A 59 5.99 -10.47 5.82
CA GLN A 59 5.90 -11.62 4.93
C GLN A 59 6.91 -11.51 3.78
N ALA A 60 7.06 -10.34 3.17
CA ALA A 60 8.02 -10.09 2.09
C ALA A 60 9.47 -10.29 2.57
N MET A 61 9.81 -9.81 3.76
CA MET A 61 11.14 -10.02 4.37
C MET A 61 11.42 -11.50 4.65
N LEU A 62 10.44 -12.23 5.19
CA LEU A 62 10.58 -13.68 5.42
C LEU A 62 10.74 -14.46 4.11
N ALA A 63 9.99 -14.08 3.07
CA ALA A 63 10.10 -14.68 1.75
C ALA A 63 11.49 -14.41 1.15
N SER A 64 11.93 -13.16 1.15
CA SER A 64 13.27 -12.71 0.73
C SER A 64 14.38 -13.48 1.44
N LYS A 65 14.27 -13.67 2.76
CA LYS A 65 15.24 -14.44 3.54
C LYS A 65 15.35 -15.89 3.07
N ARG A 66 14.21 -16.50 2.70
CA ARG A 66 14.09 -17.90 2.31
C ARG A 66 14.57 -18.15 0.88
N ASN A 67 14.20 -17.29 -0.06
CA ASN A 67 14.50 -17.47 -1.48
C ASN A 67 15.78 -16.75 -1.93
N GLY A 68 16.36 -15.88 -1.10
CA GLY A 68 17.54 -15.08 -1.47
C GLY A 68 17.24 -13.96 -2.47
N SER A 69 15.96 -13.69 -2.74
CA SER A 69 15.52 -12.62 -3.64
C SER A 69 15.43 -11.29 -2.89
N PHE A 70 15.75 -10.21 -3.60
CA PHE A 70 15.56 -8.85 -3.12
C PHE A 70 14.07 -8.47 -3.13
N GLY A 71 13.67 -7.67 -2.15
CA GLY A 71 12.44 -6.89 -2.17
C GLY A 71 12.77 -5.39 -2.16
N ALA A 72 11.73 -4.56 -2.30
CA ALA A 72 11.87 -3.11 -2.17
C ALA A 72 10.74 -2.51 -1.34
N VAL A 73 11.06 -1.41 -0.65
CA VAL A 73 10.06 -0.52 -0.04
C VAL A 73 10.14 0.82 -0.74
N LEU A 74 9.00 1.30 -1.23
CA LEU A 74 8.83 2.62 -1.82
C LEU A 74 7.97 3.45 -0.87
N PHE A 75 8.49 4.57 -0.39
CA PHE A 75 7.73 5.55 0.39
C PHE A 75 7.38 6.73 -0.51
N LEU A 76 6.11 7.10 -0.53
CA LEU A 76 5.57 8.13 -1.40
C LEU A 76 4.87 9.20 -0.57
N ASP A 77 5.13 10.46 -0.90
CA ASP A 77 4.45 11.62 -0.34
C ASP A 77 3.96 12.52 -1.49
N LEU A 78 2.73 13.02 -1.36
CA LEU A 78 2.11 13.85 -2.38
C LEU A 78 2.64 15.29 -2.37
N ASN A 79 3.10 15.73 -3.53
CA ASN A 79 3.43 17.12 -3.78
C ASN A 79 2.14 17.88 -4.16
N ASN A 80 1.99 19.10 -3.66
CA ASN A 80 0.85 19.99 -3.93
C ASN A 80 -0.52 19.43 -3.48
N PHE A 81 -0.57 18.62 -2.42
CA PHE A 81 -1.83 18.17 -1.83
C PHE A 81 -2.53 19.28 -1.01
N LYS A 82 -1.78 19.94 -0.12
CA LYS A 82 -2.32 20.97 0.78
C LYS A 82 -3.02 22.15 0.07
N PRO A 83 -2.48 22.75 -1.02
CA PRO A 83 -3.17 23.83 -1.72
C PRO A 83 -4.56 23.44 -2.26
N LEU A 84 -4.77 22.17 -2.64
CA LEU A 84 -6.07 21.69 -3.11
C LEU A 84 -7.10 21.71 -1.98
N ASN A 85 -6.72 21.20 -0.80
CA ASN A 85 -7.57 21.22 0.39
C ASN A 85 -7.87 22.63 0.86
N ASP A 86 -6.86 23.51 0.85
CA ASP A 86 -7.02 24.90 1.28
C ASP A 86 -7.96 25.67 0.32
N THR A 87 -8.02 25.29 -0.97
CA THR A 87 -8.84 25.97 -1.98
C THR A 87 -10.26 25.41 -2.10
N TYR A 88 -10.42 24.08 -2.05
CA TYR A 88 -11.68 23.39 -2.36
C TYR A 88 -12.21 22.53 -1.21
N GLY A 89 -11.56 22.57 -0.05
CA GLY A 89 -11.93 21.81 1.14
C GLY A 89 -11.46 20.35 1.13
N HIS A 90 -11.59 19.71 2.30
CA HIS A 90 -11.12 18.34 2.52
C HIS A 90 -11.77 17.28 1.63
N GLY A 91 -13.04 17.48 1.24
CA GLY A 91 -13.73 16.54 0.34
C GLY A 91 -13.05 16.43 -1.03
N MET A 92 -12.39 17.51 -1.48
CA MET A 92 -11.62 17.49 -2.72
C MET A 92 -10.31 16.72 -2.58
N GLY A 93 -9.62 16.87 -1.44
CA GLY A 93 -8.46 16.05 -1.11
C GLY A 93 -8.82 14.57 -1.00
N ASP A 94 -9.96 14.25 -0.42
CA ASP A 94 -10.44 12.88 -0.31
C ASP A 94 -10.67 12.25 -1.70
N ALA A 95 -11.31 12.99 -2.61
CA ALA A 95 -11.49 12.56 -4.00
C ALA A 95 -10.14 12.34 -4.72
N LEU A 96 -9.16 13.23 -4.51
CA LEU A 96 -7.81 13.05 -5.04
C LEU A 96 -7.14 11.79 -4.50
N LEU A 97 -7.23 11.53 -3.19
CA LEU A 97 -6.62 10.36 -2.56
C LEU A 97 -7.22 9.04 -3.07
N VAL A 98 -8.54 9.01 -3.32
CA VAL A 98 -9.21 7.84 -3.90
C VAL A 98 -8.72 7.56 -5.32
N GLU A 99 -8.68 8.59 -6.17
CA GLU A 99 -8.18 8.47 -7.55
C GLU A 99 -6.69 8.06 -7.56
N LEU A 100 -5.90 8.62 -6.66
CA LEU A 100 -4.49 8.31 -6.51
C LEU A 100 -4.25 6.84 -6.11
N ALA A 101 -5.02 6.36 -5.13
CA ALA A 101 -4.98 4.98 -4.68
C ALA A 101 -5.30 3.99 -5.81
N GLN A 102 -6.28 4.33 -6.67
CA GLN A 102 -6.58 3.55 -7.85
C GLN A 102 -5.40 3.51 -8.82
N ARG A 103 -4.80 4.66 -9.14
CA ARG A 103 -3.64 4.73 -10.05
C ARG A 103 -2.45 3.91 -9.54
N LEU A 104 -2.13 4.03 -8.25
CA LEU A 104 -1.05 3.25 -7.63
C LEU A 104 -1.31 1.74 -7.69
N SER A 105 -2.54 1.32 -7.44
CA SER A 105 -2.92 -0.09 -7.49
C SER A 105 -2.72 -0.71 -8.89
N HIS A 106 -2.87 0.07 -9.96
CA HIS A 106 -2.60 -0.38 -11.34
C HIS A 106 -1.12 -0.34 -11.72
N CYS A 107 -0.28 0.31 -10.90
CA CYS A 107 1.16 0.36 -11.13
C CYS A 107 1.86 -0.94 -10.71
N VAL A 108 1.34 -1.61 -9.69
CA VAL A 108 1.98 -2.78 -9.07
C VAL A 108 1.39 -4.11 -9.51
N ARG A 109 2.08 -5.21 -9.19
CA ARG A 109 1.58 -6.57 -9.41
C ARG A 109 0.67 -6.99 -8.26
N LYS A 110 -0.12 -8.05 -8.46
CA LYS A 110 -0.99 -8.61 -7.40
C LYS A 110 -0.22 -9.13 -6.17
N VAL A 111 1.05 -9.48 -6.34
CA VAL A 111 1.93 -9.95 -5.25
C VAL A 111 2.49 -8.79 -4.42
N ASP A 112 2.52 -7.60 -5.01
CA ASP A 112 2.98 -6.40 -4.35
C ASP A 112 1.84 -5.79 -3.53
N THR A 113 2.20 -4.95 -2.56
CA THR A 113 1.23 -4.28 -1.70
C THR A 113 1.41 -2.78 -1.84
N VAL A 114 0.33 -2.03 -2.04
CA VAL A 114 0.29 -0.58 -1.85
C VAL A 114 -0.60 -0.31 -0.65
N ALA A 115 -0.15 0.52 0.27
CA ALA A 115 -0.89 0.90 1.46
C ALA A 115 -0.96 2.42 1.60
N ARG A 116 -2.03 2.92 2.21
CA ARG A 116 -2.06 4.28 2.74
C ARG A 116 -1.47 4.24 4.15
N TYR A 117 -0.34 4.92 4.33
CA TYR A 117 0.42 4.87 5.57
C TYR A 117 -0.02 5.94 6.57
N GLY A 118 -0.39 7.11 6.04
CA GLY A 118 -0.89 8.27 6.77
C GLY A 118 -1.48 9.29 5.79
N GLY A 119 -2.11 10.34 6.29
CA GLY A 119 -2.64 11.50 5.53
C GLY A 119 -2.59 11.40 4.00
N ASP A 120 -1.51 11.93 3.43
CA ASP A 120 -1.13 11.92 2.00
C ASP A 120 0.12 11.05 1.74
N GLU A 121 0.42 10.12 2.63
CA GLU A 121 1.57 9.22 2.55
C GLU A 121 1.14 7.81 2.12
N PHE A 122 1.85 7.26 1.14
CA PHE A 122 1.62 5.92 0.62
C PHE A 122 2.91 5.12 0.67
N VAL A 123 2.80 3.82 0.90
CA VAL A 123 3.95 2.92 0.89
C VAL A 123 3.64 1.73 0.00
N ALA A 124 4.59 1.39 -0.88
CA ALA A 124 4.53 0.16 -1.64
C ALA A 124 5.62 -0.82 -1.18
N VAL A 125 5.24 -2.09 -1.04
CA VAL A 125 6.15 -3.21 -0.77
C VAL A 125 6.18 -4.09 -2.02
N LEU A 126 7.35 -4.16 -2.63
CA LEU A 126 7.61 -4.99 -3.79
C LEU A 126 8.34 -6.25 -3.35
N SER A 127 7.86 -7.39 -3.81
CA SER A 127 8.41 -8.70 -3.45
C SER A 127 9.02 -9.40 -4.65
N GLU A 128 9.99 -10.26 -4.41
CA GLU A 128 10.52 -11.21 -5.41
C GLU A 128 11.12 -10.53 -6.66
N LEU A 129 11.91 -9.47 -6.49
CA LEU A 129 12.57 -8.71 -7.57
C LEU A 129 13.82 -9.41 -8.14
N GLY A 130 13.96 -10.72 -7.93
CA GLY A 130 15.12 -11.52 -8.33
C GLY A 130 16.27 -11.54 -7.33
N GLU A 131 17.30 -12.34 -7.63
CA GLU A 131 18.44 -12.61 -6.72
C GLU A 131 19.60 -11.62 -6.88
N LYS A 132 19.68 -10.93 -8.03
CA LYS A 132 20.75 -9.98 -8.32
C LYS A 132 20.30 -8.57 -7.99
N ARG A 133 21.03 -7.89 -7.11
CA ARG A 133 20.74 -6.52 -6.69
C ARG A 133 20.56 -5.55 -7.86
N VAL A 134 21.43 -5.61 -8.87
CA VAL A 134 21.35 -4.72 -10.05
C VAL A 134 20.03 -4.87 -10.78
N ASN A 135 19.56 -6.11 -10.98
CA ASN A 135 18.29 -6.38 -11.64
C ASN A 135 17.11 -5.93 -10.77
N ALA A 136 17.18 -6.22 -9.47
CA ALA A 136 16.16 -5.81 -8.52
C ALA A 136 16.03 -4.28 -8.42
N ALA A 137 17.15 -3.56 -8.46
CA ALA A 137 17.20 -2.10 -8.48
C ALA A 137 16.53 -1.53 -9.74
N GLN A 138 16.85 -2.10 -10.90
CA GLN A 138 16.24 -1.69 -12.17
C GLN A 138 14.73 -1.94 -12.18
N GLU A 139 14.29 -3.08 -11.65
CA GLU A 139 12.88 -3.43 -11.59
C GLU A 139 12.11 -2.52 -10.61
N ALA A 140 12.67 -2.29 -9.42
CA ALA A 140 12.10 -1.36 -8.45
C ALA A 140 12.03 0.07 -9.01
N LEU A 141 13.09 0.53 -9.69
CA LEU A 141 13.11 1.83 -10.36
C LEU A 141 12.05 1.91 -11.45
N GLY A 142 11.91 0.90 -12.30
CA GLY A 142 10.89 0.89 -13.35
C GLY A 142 9.46 0.93 -12.80
N ILE A 143 9.20 0.28 -11.65
CA ILE A 143 7.91 0.38 -10.96
C ILE A 143 7.72 1.78 -10.35
N ALA A 144 8.76 2.36 -9.74
CA ALA A 144 8.72 3.71 -9.18
C ALA A 144 8.48 4.77 -10.27
N GLU A 145 9.13 4.66 -11.43
CA GLU A 145 8.94 5.53 -12.59
C GLU A 145 7.52 5.39 -13.16
N LYS A 146 7.01 4.16 -13.24
CA LYS A 146 5.63 3.91 -13.64
C LYS A 146 4.62 4.57 -12.69
N MET A 147 4.84 4.46 -11.37
CA MET A 147 4.03 5.17 -10.37
C MET A 147 4.13 6.67 -10.57
N GLN A 148 5.33 7.22 -10.65
CA GLN A 148 5.55 8.65 -10.81
C GLN A 148 4.85 9.20 -12.07
N ALA A 149 4.97 8.51 -13.20
CA ALA A 149 4.31 8.89 -14.45
C ALA A 149 2.78 8.83 -14.35
N ALA A 150 2.23 7.77 -13.75
CA ALA A 150 0.79 7.64 -13.54
C ALA A 150 0.24 8.74 -12.61
N LEU A 151 1.02 9.11 -11.59
CA LEU A 151 0.63 10.15 -10.65
C LEU A 151 0.70 11.55 -11.28
N ALA A 152 1.64 11.81 -12.19
CA ALA A 152 1.78 13.11 -12.85
C ALA A 152 0.65 13.45 -13.85
N VAL A 153 -0.20 12.48 -14.20
CA VAL A 153 -1.37 12.73 -15.07
C VAL A 153 -2.35 13.66 -14.37
N ILE A 154 -2.92 14.63 -15.10
CA ILE A 154 -3.90 15.60 -14.56
C ILE A 154 -5.09 14.86 -13.94
N TYR A 155 -5.50 15.32 -12.77
CA TYR A 155 -6.69 14.84 -12.06
C TYR A 155 -7.87 15.72 -12.45
N THR A 156 -8.95 15.12 -12.92
CA THR A 156 -10.22 15.82 -13.19
C THR A 156 -11.19 15.47 -12.08
N LEU A 157 -11.31 16.35 -11.08
CA LEU A 157 -12.09 16.11 -9.87
C LEU A 157 -13.40 16.88 -9.93
N GLN A 158 -14.48 16.29 -9.42
CA GLN A 158 -15.81 16.92 -9.39
C GLN A 158 -16.01 17.64 -8.05
N TYR A 159 -16.28 18.93 -8.12
CA TYR A 159 -16.59 19.81 -6.98
C TYR A 159 -18.05 20.25 -7.05
N THR A 160 -18.69 20.49 -5.90
CA THR A 160 -19.97 21.24 -5.87
C THR A 160 -19.71 22.59 -5.24
N ASN A 161 -19.97 23.68 -5.96
CA ASN A 161 -19.74 25.03 -5.45
C ASN A 161 -20.80 25.45 -4.42
N ASP A 162 -20.62 26.63 -3.83
CA ASP A 162 -21.55 27.18 -2.82
C ASP A 162 -22.96 27.42 -3.36
N GLU A 163 -23.11 27.49 -4.69
CA GLU A 163 -24.39 27.63 -5.40
C GLU A 163 -25.04 26.28 -5.74
N GLY A 164 -24.40 25.15 -5.39
CA GLY A 164 -24.91 23.80 -5.62
C GLY A 164 -24.61 23.22 -7.00
N GLU A 165 -23.78 23.89 -7.81
CA GLU A 165 -23.43 23.47 -9.16
C GLU A 165 -22.21 22.54 -9.18
N LYS A 166 -22.26 21.52 -10.04
CA LYS A 166 -21.13 20.59 -10.24
C LYS A 166 -20.11 21.19 -11.21
N VAL A 167 -18.89 21.41 -10.75
CA VAL A 167 -17.78 21.97 -11.51
C VAL A 167 -16.63 20.96 -11.56
N ALA A 168 -16.04 20.77 -12.74
CA ALA A 168 -14.83 19.97 -12.89
C ALA A 168 -13.59 20.83 -12.67
N VAL A 169 -12.70 20.38 -11.77
CA VAL A 169 -11.43 21.03 -11.45
C VAL A 169 -10.29 20.17 -11.99
N ALA A 170 -9.43 20.77 -12.81
CA ALA A 170 -8.18 20.16 -13.23
C ALA A 170 -7.08 20.46 -12.21
N HIS A 171 -6.51 19.42 -11.61
CA HIS A 171 -5.42 19.54 -10.64
C HIS A 171 -4.20 18.74 -11.08
N HIS A 172 -3.01 19.30 -10.91
CA HIS A 172 -1.75 18.61 -11.13
C HIS A 172 -1.12 18.27 -9.78
N CYS A 173 -1.08 16.97 -9.48
CA CYS A 173 -0.42 16.42 -8.28
C CYS A 173 0.65 15.44 -8.75
N GLY A 174 1.81 15.44 -8.09
CA GLY A 174 2.85 14.44 -8.31
C GLY A 174 3.28 13.87 -6.97
N ALA A 175 4.21 12.92 -6.96
CA ALA A 175 4.75 12.37 -5.72
C ALA A 175 6.28 12.40 -5.70
N SER A 176 6.81 12.56 -4.50
CA SER A 176 8.22 12.33 -4.20
C SER A 176 8.35 10.91 -3.68
N ILE A 177 9.30 10.14 -4.20
CA ILE A 177 9.41 8.70 -3.94
C ILE A 177 10.81 8.38 -3.39
N GLY A 178 10.86 7.71 -2.25
CA GLY A 178 12.06 7.12 -1.70
C GLY A 178 12.02 5.62 -1.88
N CYS A 179 13.08 5.03 -2.43
CA CYS A 179 13.14 3.60 -2.74
C CYS A 179 14.34 2.95 -2.05
N ILE A 180 14.10 1.90 -1.27
CA ILE A 180 15.16 1.10 -0.64
C ILE A 180 14.98 -0.38 -1.00
N LEU A 181 16.08 -1.02 -1.37
CA LEU A 181 16.13 -2.46 -1.55
C LEU A 181 16.45 -3.13 -0.23
N PHE A 182 15.91 -4.32 -0.02
CA PHE A 182 16.23 -5.13 1.13
C PHE A 182 16.43 -6.59 0.78
N THR A 183 17.23 -7.26 1.59
CA THR A 183 17.16 -8.70 1.75
C THR A 183 16.72 -9.02 3.18
N GLY A 184 16.02 -10.13 3.39
CA GLY A 184 15.47 -10.51 4.70
C GLY A 184 16.50 -10.81 5.82
N ARG A 185 17.76 -10.38 5.66
CA ARG A 185 18.88 -10.64 6.58
C ARG A 185 19.41 -9.39 7.29
N GLU A 186 19.09 -8.19 6.80
CA GLU A 186 19.96 -7.02 7.03
C GLU A 186 19.32 -5.89 7.85
N ALA A 187 17.99 -5.78 7.90
CA ALA A 187 17.32 -4.65 8.54
C ALA A 187 15.99 -5.07 9.19
N SER A 188 15.55 -4.31 10.20
CA SER A 188 14.19 -4.42 10.72
C SER A 188 13.20 -3.67 9.83
N GLN A 189 11.90 -4.00 9.95
CA GLN A 189 10.83 -3.31 9.21
C GLN A 189 10.85 -1.80 9.45
N GLU A 190 10.99 -1.39 10.71
CA GLU A 190 11.06 0.02 11.12
C GLU A 190 12.22 0.76 10.43
N LEU A 191 13.38 0.10 10.33
CA LEU A 191 14.57 0.67 9.71
C LEU A 191 14.39 0.83 8.20
N LEU A 192 13.78 -0.16 7.52
CA LEU A 192 13.47 -0.08 6.10
C LEU A 192 12.51 1.07 5.78
N LEU A 193 11.41 1.19 6.54
CA LEU A 193 10.45 2.28 6.39
C LEU A 193 11.12 3.63 6.63
N LYS A 194 11.96 3.74 7.67
CA LYS A 194 12.70 4.97 7.98
C LYS A 194 13.66 5.36 6.86
N TRP A 195 14.42 4.42 6.29
CA TRP A 195 15.33 4.73 5.18
C TRP A 195 14.59 5.14 3.91
N ALA A 196 13.46 4.48 3.62
CA ALA A 196 12.61 4.86 2.50
C ALA A 196 12.03 6.28 2.68
N ASP A 197 11.54 6.60 3.87
CA ASP A 197 11.06 7.93 4.26
C ASP A 197 12.16 8.99 4.14
N MET A 198 13.37 8.72 4.65
CA MET A 198 14.49 9.65 4.52
C MET A 198 14.88 9.93 3.06
N ALA A 199 14.91 8.90 2.21
CA ALA A 199 15.17 9.09 0.78
C ALA A 199 14.05 9.89 0.08
N MET A 200 12.80 9.63 0.45
CA MET A 200 11.64 10.38 -0.04
C MET A 200 11.71 11.85 0.39
N TYR A 201 12.06 12.12 1.66
CA TYR A 201 12.23 13.47 2.16
C TYR A 201 13.34 14.22 1.41
N HIS A 202 14.44 13.55 1.11
CA HIS A 202 15.51 14.12 0.29
C HIS A 202 15.02 14.43 -1.15
N ALA A 203 14.20 13.57 -1.75
CA ALA A 203 13.55 13.84 -3.03
C ALA A 203 12.65 15.09 -2.96
N LYS A 204 11.88 15.23 -1.88
CA LYS A 204 10.97 16.36 -1.64
C LYS A 204 11.74 17.68 -1.47
N LYS A 205 12.84 17.67 -0.70
CA LYS A 205 13.70 18.85 -0.47
C LYS A 205 14.41 19.31 -1.75
N ASN A 206 14.79 18.40 -2.63
CA ASN A 206 15.53 18.69 -3.86
C ASN A 206 14.62 18.98 -5.08
N GLY A 207 13.56 19.75 -4.87
CA GLY A 207 12.64 20.20 -5.92
C GLY A 207 11.38 19.33 -6.09
N GLY A 208 11.22 18.27 -5.29
CA GLY A 208 10.08 17.36 -5.36
C GLY A 208 10.01 16.58 -6.68
N GLN A 209 9.00 15.71 -6.79
CA GLN A 209 8.71 14.94 -8.00
C GLN A 209 9.91 14.12 -8.52
N LYS A 210 10.66 13.50 -7.60
CA LYS A 210 11.83 12.69 -7.91
C LYS A 210 11.77 11.34 -7.22
N ILE A 211 12.55 10.40 -7.76
CA ILE A 211 12.82 9.10 -7.13
C ILE A 211 14.23 9.16 -6.56
N CYS A 212 14.39 8.84 -5.27
CA CYS A 212 15.69 8.79 -4.62
C CYS A 212 15.91 7.44 -3.95
N PHE A 213 17.15 6.95 -4.07
CA PHE A 213 17.65 5.84 -3.28
C PHE A 213 18.49 6.40 -2.13
N PRO A 214 18.50 5.78 -0.94
CA PRO A 214 19.32 6.22 0.20
C PRO A 214 20.82 6.36 -0.14
N GLU A 215 21.32 5.50 -1.03
CA GLU A 215 22.71 5.49 -1.52
C GLU A 215 23.09 6.78 -2.27
N ASN A 216 22.10 7.46 -2.85
CA ASN A 216 22.28 8.71 -3.61
C ASN A 216 22.00 9.96 -2.76
N CYS A 217 21.84 9.80 -1.44
CA CYS A 217 21.58 10.91 -0.52
C CYS A 217 22.83 11.18 0.34
N GLU A 218 23.51 12.31 0.07
CA GLU A 218 24.75 12.71 0.79
C GLU A 218 24.51 12.93 2.30
N ASP A 219 23.31 13.38 2.70
CA ASP A 219 22.92 13.60 4.10
C ASP A 219 22.73 12.29 4.89
N VAL A 220 22.41 11.18 4.21
CA VAL A 220 22.13 9.89 4.85
C VAL A 220 23.42 9.14 5.20
N THR A 221 24.50 9.39 4.45
CA THR A 221 25.80 8.74 4.64
C THR A 221 26.70 9.46 5.65
N GLN A 222 26.50 10.76 5.91
CA GLN A 222 27.38 11.57 6.78
C GLN A 222 26.94 11.69 8.25
N SER A 223 25.70 11.32 8.61
CA SER A 223 25.16 11.57 9.97
C SER A 223 25.69 10.64 11.08
N GLY A 224 26.59 9.68 10.79
CA GLY A 224 27.32 8.88 11.79
C GLY A 224 26.47 8.01 12.74
N GLN A 225 25.15 8.12 12.73
CA GLN A 225 24.21 7.34 13.55
C GLN A 225 23.49 6.23 12.78
N PHE A 226 23.57 6.23 11.45
CA PHE A 226 22.89 5.25 10.61
C PHE A 226 23.81 4.83 9.48
N SER A 227 24.50 3.70 9.66
CA SER A 227 25.12 2.98 8.55
C SER A 227 24.00 2.39 7.70
N VAL A 228 23.56 3.12 6.68
CA VAL A 228 22.98 2.47 5.51
C VAL A 228 24.06 1.51 5.02
N PRO A 229 23.81 0.19 4.92
CA PRO A 229 24.82 -0.71 4.43
C PRO A 229 25.19 -0.20 3.04
N VAL A 230 26.45 0.22 2.86
CA VAL A 230 26.95 0.55 1.53
C VAL A 230 27.13 -0.79 0.85
N PHE A 231 26.07 -1.28 0.22
CA PHE A 231 26.06 -2.56 -0.46
C PHE A 231 27.02 -2.45 -1.66
N HIS A 232 28.22 -3.04 -1.54
CA HIS A 232 29.18 -3.22 -2.64
C HIS A 232 28.78 -4.41 -3.50
#